data_AF-A4T140-F1
#
_entry.id   AF-A4T140-F1
#
_cell.length_a   1.000
_cell.length_b   1.000
_cell.length_c   1.000
_cell.angle_alpha   90.00
_cell.angle_beta   90.00
_cell.angle_gamma   90.00
#
_symmetry.space_group_name_H-M   'P 1'
#
loop_
_entity.id
_entity.type
_entity.pdbx_description
1 polymer ?
#
loop_
_entity_poly.entity_id
_entity_poly.type
_entity_poly.pdbx_seq_one_letter_code
_entity_poly.pdbx_strand_id
1 'polypeptide(L)'
;MTKTRSTLSASSATLFVAAVALSGVAAPTAQASPLDGIRAAVNAARSGSPCGPLNYNIDLEGNAQAMVGNRSPGVPPAGRYNGKTAEGDSQEDPTSEAIRVLVDKMRPLITNCAYKDFGVGMVRNDDREFSVVSLALGEPPAAPPPPPAAQKPIRCTGGGTVPAGQTCPPKPPPAAVEQAPTNAVTLDIVREGLRAKVTVGNTSNLRAQCTYNATEVNGLGIPVSREFEVNPKGTTPLEFAAPLPGQTYTVVVACRADFNGQNVEIGRVQQDFSSF
;
A
#
# COMPACT_ATOMS: atom_id res chain seq x y z
N MET A 1 -21.76 -9.33 84.95
CA MET A 1 -22.78 -8.53 84.22
C MET A 1 -22.14 -8.15 82.88
N THR A 2 -22.59 -8.47 81.66
CA THR A 2 -23.83 -9.06 81.15
C THR A 2 -23.58 -9.50 79.69
N LYS A 3 -23.87 -10.79 79.43
CA LYS A 3 -24.26 -11.52 78.19
C LYS A 3 -23.82 -11.07 76.78
N THR A 4 -23.11 -12.01 76.14
CA THR A 4 -23.17 -12.40 74.72
C THR A 4 -24.61 -12.58 74.20
N ARG A 5 -24.90 -12.14 72.97
CA ARG A 5 -25.95 -12.71 72.12
C ARG A 5 -25.51 -12.79 70.66
N SER A 6 -25.34 -14.01 70.20
CA SER A 6 -25.40 -14.46 68.81
C SER A 6 -26.84 -14.38 68.29
N THR A 7 -27.03 -14.10 67.00
CA THR A 7 -28.24 -14.53 66.28
C THR A 7 -27.86 -15.01 64.87
N LEU A 8 -28.36 -16.21 64.57
CA LEU A 8 -28.26 -17.01 63.35
C LEU A 8 -29.48 -16.76 62.45
N SER A 9 -29.38 -17.24 61.21
CA SER A 9 -30.46 -17.70 60.32
C SER A 9 -31.21 -16.61 59.51
N ALA A 10 -31.62 -16.83 58.26
CA ALA A 10 -31.95 -18.09 57.59
C ALA A 10 -31.63 -18.09 56.09
N SER A 11 -31.18 -19.27 55.62
CA SER A 11 -31.20 -19.67 54.21
C SER A 11 -32.64 -19.83 53.72
N SER A 12 -32.88 -19.51 52.45
CA SER A 12 -34.02 -20.04 51.70
C SER A 12 -33.53 -20.43 50.31
N ALA A 13 -33.37 -21.75 50.14
CA ALA A 13 -33.12 -22.39 48.87
C ALA A 13 -34.37 -22.28 47.99
N THR A 14 -34.20 -21.93 46.72
CA THR A 14 -35.18 -22.26 45.69
C THR A 14 -34.45 -22.96 44.56
N LEU A 15 -34.61 -24.28 44.56
CA LEU A 15 -34.35 -25.17 43.44
C LEU A 15 -35.38 -24.89 42.35
N PHE A 16 -34.92 -24.48 41.16
CA PHE A 16 -35.58 -24.86 39.92
C PHE A 16 -34.55 -25.50 39.01
N VAL A 17 -34.55 -26.83 39.05
CA VAL A 17 -33.96 -27.68 38.01
C VAL A 17 -34.92 -27.62 36.82
N ALA A 18 -34.49 -26.99 35.73
CA ALA A 18 -35.04 -27.26 34.40
C ALA A 18 -33.87 -27.71 33.53
N ALA A 19 -33.73 -29.02 33.43
CA ALA A 19 -32.83 -29.69 32.51
C ALA A 19 -33.27 -29.40 31.08
N VAL A 20 -32.44 -28.68 30.32
CA VAL A 20 -32.40 -28.80 28.86
C VAL A 20 -31.09 -29.48 28.52
N ALA A 21 -31.14 -30.81 28.51
CA ALA A 21 -30.15 -31.61 27.82
C ALA A 21 -30.40 -31.43 26.31
N LEU A 22 -29.70 -30.47 25.70
CA LEU A 22 -29.41 -30.51 24.28
C LEU A 22 -28.01 -31.09 24.13
N SER A 23 -27.99 -32.38 23.84
CA SER A 23 -26.87 -33.06 23.22
C SER A 23 -26.48 -32.30 21.95
N GLY A 24 -25.26 -31.80 21.89
CA GLY A 24 -24.77 -31.13 20.69
C GLY A 24 -23.47 -30.41 20.96
N VAL A 25 -22.36 -31.11 20.69
CA VAL A 25 -20.99 -30.59 20.51
C VAL A 25 -20.59 -29.47 21.48
N ALA A 26 -19.72 -29.82 22.43
CA ALA A 26 -18.70 -28.86 22.86
C ALA A 26 -18.00 -28.39 21.57
N ALA A 27 -18.42 -27.24 21.04
CA ALA A 27 -17.65 -26.54 20.05
C ALA A 27 -16.25 -26.41 20.65
N PRO A 28 -15.17 -26.64 19.87
CA PRO A 28 -13.84 -26.35 20.37
C PRO A 28 -13.92 -24.90 20.82
N THR A 29 -13.77 -24.66 22.13
CA THR A 29 -13.40 -23.33 22.56
C THR A 29 -12.13 -23.10 21.77
N ALA A 30 -12.18 -22.16 20.83
CA ALA A 30 -10.99 -21.65 20.19
C ALA A 30 -10.20 -21.05 21.35
N GLN A 31 -9.38 -21.88 22.01
CA GLN A 31 -8.40 -21.42 22.96
C GLN A 31 -7.57 -20.46 22.13
N ALA A 32 -7.72 -19.16 22.41
CA ALA A 32 -6.83 -18.14 21.89
C ALA A 32 -5.43 -18.72 22.01
N SER A 33 -4.63 -18.60 20.95
CA SER A 33 -3.30 -19.19 20.95
C SER A 33 -2.61 -18.75 22.25
N PRO A 34 -1.91 -19.63 22.98
CA PRO A 34 -1.26 -19.23 24.23
C PRO A 34 -0.37 -17.98 24.08
N LEU A 35 0.10 -17.71 22.85
CA LEU A 35 0.79 -16.49 22.44
C LEU A 35 -0.06 -15.22 22.54
N ASP A 36 -1.38 -15.28 22.29
CA ASP A 36 -2.30 -14.15 22.39
C ASP A 36 -2.39 -13.61 23.82
N GLY A 37 -2.31 -14.50 24.82
CA GLY A 37 -2.21 -14.09 26.23
C GLY A 37 -0.93 -13.29 26.51
N ILE A 38 0.21 -13.73 25.96
CA ILE A 38 1.49 -13.01 26.08
C ILE A 38 1.39 -11.66 25.37
N ARG A 39 0.87 -11.63 24.13
CA ARG A 39 0.69 -10.40 23.34
C ARG A 39 -0.18 -9.38 24.06
N ALA A 40 -1.28 -9.82 24.65
CA ALA A 40 -2.18 -8.96 25.41
C ALA A 40 -1.48 -8.37 26.65
N ALA A 41 -0.74 -9.18 27.40
CA ALA A 41 -0.04 -8.75 28.61
C ALA A 41 1.09 -7.74 28.30
N VAL A 42 1.84 -7.95 27.23
CA VAL A 42 2.89 -7.02 26.77
C VAL A 42 2.30 -5.68 26.37
N ASN A 43 1.21 -5.69 25.60
CA ASN A 43 0.52 -4.45 25.20
C ASN A 43 -0.14 -3.74 26.39
N ALA A 44 -0.70 -4.47 27.35
CA ALA A 44 -1.21 -3.90 28.59
C ALA A 44 -0.11 -3.19 29.38
N ALA A 45 1.07 -3.82 29.52
CA ALA A 45 2.23 -3.20 30.16
C ALA A 45 2.74 -1.96 29.41
N ARG A 46 2.72 -1.99 28.07
CA ARG A 46 3.07 -0.82 27.24
C ARG A 46 2.08 0.34 27.42
N SER A 47 0.78 0.04 27.58
CA SER A 47 -0.27 1.06 27.71
C SER A 47 -0.13 1.91 28.98
N GLY A 48 0.57 1.41 30.00
CA GLY A 48 0.93 2.18 31.20
C GLY A 48 2.08 3.16 31.01
N SER A 49 2.62 3.30 29.79
CA SER A 49 3.75 4.17 29.46
C SER A 49 3.32 5.31 28.52
N PRO A 50 4.10 6.39 28.39
CA PRO A 50 3.82 7.45 27.41
C PRO A 50 4.11 7.05 25.95
N CYS A 51 4.62 5.84 25.73
CA CYS A 51 5.01 5.39 24.41
C CYS A 51 3.82 4.87 23.61
N GLY A 52 3.86 5.00 22.28
CA GLY A 52 2.86 4.38 21.39
C GLY A 52 2.84 2.84 21.47
N PRO A 53 1.77 2.20 20.97
CA PRO A 53 1.62 0.74 20.99
C PRO A 53 2.79 0.04 20.27
N LEU A 54 3.09 -1.19 20.69
CA LEU A 54 4.10 -2.02 20.03
C LEU A 54 3.48 -2.73 18.82
N ASN A 55 4.24 -2.84 17.73
CA ASN A 55 3.82 -3.55 16.52
C ASN A 55 4.25 -5.01 16.60
N TYR A 56 3.34 -5.92 16.28
CA TYR A 56 3.70 -7.33 16.18
C TYR A 56 4.58 -7.58 14.96
N ASN A 57 5.71 -8.26 15.13
CA ASN A 57 6.65 -8.56 14.06
C ASN A 57 7.00 -10.06 14.03
N ILE A 58 6.79 -10.68 12.87
CA ILE A 58 6.97 -12.12 12.67
C ILE A 58 8.44 -12.57 12.76
N ASP A 59 9.40 -11.71 12.45
CA ASP A 59 10.82 -12.00 12.58
C ASP A 59 11.25 -12.01 14.07
N LEU A 60 10.66 -11.12 14.88
CA LEU A 60 10.84 -11.15 16.34
C LEU A 60 10.11 -12.32 16.99
N GLU A 61 8.98 -12.77 16.43
CA GLU A 61 8.35 -14.03 16.86
C GLU A 61 9.32 -15.19 16.64
N GLY A 62 10.00 -15.24 15.49
CA GLY A 62 11.04 -16.24 15.23
C GLY A 62 12.16 -16.24 16.26
N ASN A 63 12.66 -15.05 16.66
CA ASN A 63 13.64 -14.93 17.74
C ASN A 63 13.09 -15.47 19.08
N ALA A 64 11.90 -15.03 19.46
CA ALA A 64 11.27 -15.41 20.72
C ALA A 64 11.00 -16.93 20.78
N GLN A 65 10.49 -17.52 19.70
CA GLN A 65 10.25 -18.96 19.62
C GLN A 65 11.56 -19.77 19.67
N ALA A 66 12.62 -19.32 19.00
CA ALA A 66 13.92 -19.96 19.07
C ALA A 66 14.54 -19.90 20.48
N MET A 67 14.33 -18.81 21.21
CA MET A 67 14.79 -18.64 22.60
C MET A 67 14.22 -19.71 23.54
N VAL A 68 12.95 -20.08 23.36
CA VAL A 68 12.31 -21.14 24.15
C VAL A 68 12.52 -22.54 23.56
N GLY A 69 13.35 -22.67 22.52
CA GLY A 69 13.63 -23.94 21.86
C GLY A 69 12.50 -24.48 20.98
N ASN A 70 11.46 -23.68 20.69
CA ASN A 70 10.38 -24.11 19.81
C ASN A 70 10.86 -24.10 18.34
N ARG A 71 10.98 -25.30 17.76
CA ARG A 71 11.40 -25.53 16.37
C ARG A 71 10.32 -26.22 15.54
N SER A 72 9.06 -26.09 15.96
CA SER A 72 7.93 -26.72 15.28
C SER A 72 7.82 -26.25 13.82
N PRO A 73 7.36 -27.11 12.88
CA PRO A 73 7.10 -26.68 11.51
C PRO A 73 6.16 -25.47 11.48
N GLY A 74 6.55 -24.42 10.75
CA GLY A 74 5.80 -23.16 10.66
C GLY A 74 6.27 -22.05 11.60
N VAL A 75 7.17 -22.34 12.56
CA VAL A 75 7.84 -21.29 13.35
C VAL A 75 8.82 -20.52 12.45
N PRO A 76 8.77 -19.17 12.44
CA PRO A 76 9.74 -18.36 11.68
C PRO A 76 11.17 -18.59 12.18
N PRO A 77 12.18 -18.63 11.29
CA PRO A 77 13.57 -18.73 11.73
C PRO A 77 14.02 -17.45 12.44
N ALA A 78 14.84 -17.60 13.48
CA ALA A 78 15.44 -16.48 14.20
C ALA A 78 16.49 -15.72 13.39
N GLY A 79 16.82 -14.49 13.82
CA GLY A 79 17.89 -13.67 13.27
C GLY A 79 17.50 -12.84 12.04
N ARG A 80 16.21 -12.73 11.73
CA ARG A 80 15.71 -12.01 10.54
C ARG A 80 15.34 -10.55 10.76
N TYR A 81 15.21 -10.14 12.02
CA TYR A 81 14.85 -8.76 12.35
C TYR A 81 16.03 -7.82 12.05
N ASN A 82 15.82 -6.87 11.14
CA ASN A 82 16.83 -5.91 10.70
C ASN A 82 16.89 -4.66 11.60
N GLY A 83 17.12 -4.87 12.90
CA GLY A 83 17.20 -3.81 13.90
C GLY A 83 17.91 -4.29 15.17
N LYS A 84 17.94 -3.48 16.22
CA LYS A 84 18.47 -3.96 17.52
C LYS A 84 17.39 -4.74 18.23
N THR A 85 17.76 -5.90 18.78
CA THR A 85 16.85 -6.72 19.56
C THR A 85 17.23 -6.72 21.04
N ALA A 86 16.23 -6.87 21.89
CA ALA A 86 16.40 -7.21 23.29
C ALA A 86 15.39 -8.29 23.66
N GLU A 87 15.85 -9.34 24.31
CA GLU A 87 15.10 -10.57 24.44
C GLU A 87 15.16 -11.07 25.89
N GLY A 88 14.11 -11.75 26.34
CA GLY A 88 14.08 -12.35 27.66
C GLY A 88 13.01 -13.41 27.79
N ASP A 89 13.23 -14.33 28.72
CA ASP A 89 12.34 -15.45 29.03
C ASP A 89 11.99 -15.51 30.53
N SER A 90 10.96 -16.29 30.83
CA SER A 90 10.59 -16.71 32.19
C SER A 90 9.98 -18.11 32.15
N GLN A 91 10.11 -18.83 33.26
CA GLN A 91 9.69 -20.21 33.41
C GLN A 91 8.92 -20.34 34.71
N GLU A 92 7.60 -20.52 34.64
CA GLU A 92 6.74 -20.67 35.81
C GLU A 92 5.52 -21.54 35.46
N ASP A 93 4.78 -21.96 36.49
CA ASP A 93 3.48 -22.60 36.37
C ASP A 93 2.50 -21.97 37.38
N PRO A 94 1.24 -21.62 37.00
CA PRO A 94 0.63 -21.72 35.67
C PRO A 94 1.27 -20.77 34.63
N THR A 95 1.00 -21.00 33.34
CA THR A 95 1.48 -20.12 32.23
C THR A 95 1.21 -18.62 32.48
N SER A 96 0.11 -18.27 33.14
CA SER A 96 -0.20 -16.87 33.50
C SER A 96 0.83 -16.25 34.44
N GLU A 97 1.42 -17.04 35.33
CA GLU A 97 2.47 -16.59 36.24
C GLU A 97 3.79 -16.37 35.48
N ALA A 98 4.11 -17.25 34.52
CA ALA A 98 5.28 -17.10 33.66
C ALA A 98 5.17 -15.81 32.84
N ILE A 99 3.97 -15.51 32.34
CA ILE A 99 3.67 -14.24 31.66
C ILE A 99 3.85 -13.05 32.59
N ARG A 100 3.33 -13.12 33.82
CA ARG A 100 3.45 -12.03 34.82
C ARG A 100 4.92 -11.73 35.11
N VAL A 101 5.72 -12.76 35.40
CA VAL A 101 7.15 -12.64 35.70
C VAL A 101 7.92 -12.12 34.49
N LEU A 102 7.65 -12.63 33.30
CA LEU A 102 8.26 -12.14 32.05
C LEU A 102 7.99 -10.64 31.85
N VAL A 103 6.72 -10.22 31.98
CA VAL A 103 6.32 -8.83 31.79
C VAL A 103 6.94 -7.92 32.85
N ASP A 104 6.99 -8.36 34.12
CA ASP A 104 7.65 -7.61 35.20
C ASP A 104 9.16 -7.46 34.93
N LYS A 105 9.84 -8.55 34.54
CA LYS A 105 11.27 -8.58 34.19
C LYS A 105 11.59 -7.66 33.01
N MET A 106 10.77 -7.73 31.96
CA MET A 106 10.97 -6.95 30.73
C MET A 106 10.39 -5.54 30.80
N ARG A 107 9.68 -5.17 31.89
CA ARG A 107 8.99 -3.88 32.02
C ARG A 107 9.87 -2.68 31.68
N PRO A 108 11.14 -2.57 32.11
CA PRO A 108 12.01 -1.44 31.76
C PRO A 108 12.25 -1.30 30.25
N LEU A 109 12.24 -2.40 29.50
CA LEU A 109 12.39 -2.41 28.04
C LEU A 109 11.04 -2.20 27.34
N ILE A 110 9.96 -2.80 27.85
CA ILE A 110 8.59 -2.61 27.35
C ILE A 110 8.19 -1.13 27.44
N THR A 111 8.59 -0.42 28.50
CA THR A 111 8.29 1.01 28.67
C THR A 111 9.34 1.93 28.04
N ASN A 112 10.39 1.39 27.43
CA ASN A 112 11.36 2.16 26.68
C ASN A 112 10.81 2.43 25.26
N CYS A 113 10.63 3.71 24.93
CA CYS A 113 10.04 4.13 23.67
C CYS A 113 10.94 3.85 22.45
N ALA A 114 12.21 3.48 22.62
CA ALA A 114 13.08 3.05 21.52
C ALA A 114 12.57 1.77 20.86
N TYR A 115 12.07 0.82 21.67
CA TYR A 115 11.44 -0.39 21.14
C TYR A 115 10.06 -0.07 20.58
N LYS A 116 9.83 -0.48 19.34
CA LYS A 116 8.57 -0.28 18.59
C LYS A 116 7.94 -1.58 18.14
N ASP A 117 8.73 -2.63 18.00
CA ASP A 117 8.26 -3.92 17.52
C ASP A 117 8.42 -4.98 18.61
N PHE A 118 7.61 -6.03 18.54
CA PHE A 118 7.75 -7.17 19.44
C PHE A 118 7.29 -8.49 18.81
N GLY A 119 7.80 -9.59 19.36
CA GLY A 119 7.36 -10.94 19.09
C GLY A 119 7.39 -11.79 20.35
N VAL A 120 6.59 -12.84 20.40
CA VAL A 120 6.45 -13.69 21.60
C VAL A 120 6.67 -15.15 21.27
N GLY A 121 7.22 -15.90 22.22
CA GLY A 121 7.43 -17.33 22.10
C GLY A 121 6.87 -18.06 23.31
N MET A 122 6.50 -19.32 23.10
CA MET A 122 6.09 -20.20 24.20
C MET A 122 6.41 -21.65 23.85
N VAL A 123 6.87 -22.41 24.84
CA VAL A 123 6.79 -23.87 24.84
C VAL A 123 6.25 -24.36 26.18
N ARG A 124 5.40 -25.38 26.15
CA ARG A 124 5.02 -26.13 27.35
C ARG A 124 6.01 -27.27 27.52
N ASN A 125 6.62 -27.38 28.71
CA ASN A 125 7.42 -28.53 29.08
C ASN A 125 6.55 -29.48 29.90
N ASP A 126 5.93 -30.46 29.24
CA ASP A 126 5.05 -31.43 29.91
C ASP A 126 5.82 -32.33 30.89
N ASP A 127 7.10 -32.63 30.61
CA ASP A 127 7.94 -33.47 31.48
C ASP A 127 8.29 -32.80 32.81
N ARG A 128 8.29 -31.47 32.86
CA ARG A 128 8.64 -30.68 34.04
C ARG A 128 7.51 -29.79 34.55
N GLU A 129 6.33 -29.94 33.95
CA GLU A 129 5.07 -29.27 34.31
C GLU A 129 5.14 -27.73 34.36
N PHE A 130 6.05 -27.10 33.61
CA PHE A 130 6.14 -25.64 33.53
C PHE A 130 6.05 -25.12 32.10
N SER A 131 5.69 -23.85 31.96
CA SER A 131 5.67 -23.14 30.69
C SER A 131 6.87 -22.21 30.60
N VAL A 132 7.59 -22.26 29.48
CA VAL A 132 8.60 -21.26 29.14
C VAL A 132 7.97 -20.25 28.21
N VAL A 133 7.99 -18.98 28.59
CA VAL A 133 7.51 -17.87 27.76
C VAL A 133 8.67 -16.92 27.47
N SER A 134 8.66 -16.33 26.28
CA SER A 134 9.67 -15.35 25.88
C SER A 134 9.06 -14.14 25.18
N LEU A 135 9.80 -13.04 25.24
CA LEU A 135 9.52 -11.79 24.56
C LEU A 135 10.79 -11.32 23.85
N ALA A 136 10.68 -11.03 22.56
CA ALA A 136 11.67 -10.29 21.79
C ALA A 136 11.13 -8.89 21.48
N LEU A 137 11.89 -7.85 21.81
CA LEU A 137 11.61 -6.46 21.49
C LEU A 137 12.58 -5.98 20.41
N GLY A 138 12.07 -5.18 19.48
CA GLY A 138 12.83 -4.60 18.39
C GLY A 138 12.83 -3.08 18.43
N GLU A 139 14.03 -2.50 18.41
CA GLU A 139 14.25 -1.12 17.99
C GLU A 139 14.45 -1.15 16.47
N PRO A 140 13.48 -0.64 15.68
CA PRO A 140 13.62 -0.58 14.24
C PRO A 140 14.89 0.17 13.88
N PRO A 141 15.49 -0.13 12.72
CA PRO A 141 16.62 0.64 12.25
C PRO A 141 16.22 2.11 12.21
N ALA A 142 17.11 2.98 12.69
CA ALA A 142 16.86 4.41 12.73
C ALA A 142 16.34 4.84 11.36
N ALA A 143 15.12 5.37 11.31
CA ALA A 143 14.64 6.01 10.11
C ALA A 143 15.70 7.04 9.70
N PRO A 144 16.03 7.15 8.39
CA PRO A 144 16.93 8.18 7.93
C PRO A 144 16.48 9.53 8.52
N PRO A 145 17.42 10.39 8.96
CA PRO A 145 17.10 11.55 9.78
C PRO A 145 15.96 12.34 9.14
N PRO A 146 14.93 12.71 9.93
CA PRO A 146 13.87 13.54 9.41
C PRO A 146 14.48 14.83 8.85
N PRO A 147 14.01 15.34 7.71
CA PRO A 147 14.45 16.63 7.20
C PRO A 147 14.30 17.69 8.31
N PRO A 148 15.22 18.68 8.40
CA PRO A 148 15.31 19.61 9.52
C PRO A 148 13.98 20.30 9.86
N ALA A 149 13.79 20.58 11.14
CA ALA A 149 12.56 21.11 11.72
C ALA A 149 12.08 22.41 11.03
N ALA A 150 10.98 22.32 10.29
CA ALA A 150 9.72 22.75 10.84
C ALA A 150 9.59 24.17 11.48
N GLN A 151 10.02 25.27 10.83
CA GLN A 151 9.76 26.68 11.24
C GLN A 151 8.25 27.04 11.32
N LYS A 152 7.77 27.74 12.37
CA LYS A 152 6.36 28.18 12.61
C LYS A 152 5.41 28.28 11.37
N PRO A 153 4.09 27.96 11.52
CA PRO A 153 3.13 27.93 10.41
C PRO A 153 3.21 29.16 9.50
N ILE A 154 3.50 28.92 8.22
CA ILE A 154 3.61 29.96 7.20
C ILE A 154 2.19 30.20 6.64
N ARG A 155 1.73 31.46 6.61
CA ARG A 155 0.53 31.84 5.84
C ARG A 155 0.92 31.93 4.37
N CYS A 156 0.35 31.07 3.52
CA CYS A 156 0.60 31.09 2.09
C CYS A 156 -0.30 32.14 1.40
N THR A 157 0.18 32.79 0.32
CA THR A 157 -0.57 33.73 -0.54
C THR A 157 -1.71 32.99 -1.24
N GLY A 158 -2.85 32.88 -0.57
CA GLY A 158 -3.99 32.06 -1.01
C GLY A 158 -4.93 31.59 0.12
N GLY A 159 -4.59 31.86 1.39
CA GLY A 159 -5.52 31.71 2.52
C GLY A 159 -5.37 30.42 3.33
N GLY A 160 -4.58 29.45 2.89
CA GLY A 160 -4.29 28.23 3.66
C GLY A 160 -3.14 28.40 4.66
N THR A 161 -3.30 27.82 5.87
CA THR A 161 -2.25 27.70 6.89
C THR A 161 -1.72 26.27 6.94
N VAL A 162 -0.40 26.09 6.86
CA VAL A 162 0.29 24.79 6.99
C VAL A 162 1.13 24.69 8.27
N PRO A 163 1.29 23.49 8.87
CA PRO A 163 2.08 23.29 10.09
C PRO A 163 3.55 23.69 9.92
N ALA A 164 4.20 23.98 11.04
CA ALA A 164 5.55 24.52 11.09
C ALA A 164 6.55 23.69 10.25
N GLY A 165 7.24 24.37 9.31
CA GLY A 165 8.32 24.03 8.36
C GLY A 165 8.22 22.69 7.68
N GLN A 166 6.99 22.37 7.37
CA GLN A 166 6.72 22.17 5.96
C GLN A 166 6.92 23.51 5.25
N THR A 167 7.70 23.52 4.18
CA THR A 167 7.50 24.55 3.17
C THR A 167 6.02 24.49 2.78
N CYS A 168 5.37 25.63 2.49
CA CYS A 168 4.10 25.59 1.75
C CYS A 168 4.29 24.51 0.68
N PRO A 169 3.42 23.48 0.60
CA PRO A 169 3.62 22.38 -0.32
C PRO A 169 4.07 23.02 -1.62
N PRO A 170 5.27 22.65 -2.16
CA PRO A 170 5.75 23.27 -3.38
C PRO A 170 4.55 23.20 -4.30
N LYS A 171 4.07 24.38 -4.75
CA LYS A 171 2.85 24.56 -5.57
C LYS A 171 2.64 23.22 -6.25
N PRO A 172 1.60 22.43 -5.88
CA PRO A 172 1.49 21.03 -6.31
C PRO A 172 1.92 21.01 -7.77
N PRO A 173 3.00 20.30 -8.15
CA PRO A 173 3.74 20.59 -9.39
C PRO A 173 2.71 20.84 -10.47
N PRO A 174 2.53 22.09 -10.91
CA PRO A 174 1.23 22.72 -11.21
C PRO A 174 0.22 21.70 -11.68
N ALA A 175 -0.49 20.99 -10.79
CA ALA A 175 -1.28 19.77 -11.11
C ALA A 175 -0.92 19.14 -12.47
N ALA A 176 0.36 18.76 -12.70
CA ALA A 176 1.02 18.68 -14.02
C ALA A 176 0.07 19.10 -15.14
N VAL A 177 -0.21 20.43 -15.27
CA VAL A 177 -1.37 20.99 -16.02
C VAL A 177 -1.54 20.07 -17.16
N GLU A 178 -2.53 19.16 -17.11
CA GLU A 178 -2.49 17.94 -17.91
C GLU A 178 -2.10 18.45 -19.29
N GLN A 179 -0.87 18.19 -19.75
CA GLN A 179 -0.42 18.94 -20.91
C GLN A 179 -1.17 18.22 -22.02
N ALA A 180 -2.03 18.95 -22.71
CA ALA A 180 -2.67 18.47 -23.92
C ALA A 180 -1.60 17.67 -24.68
N PRO A 181 -1.77 16.35 -24.87
CA PRO A 181 -0.70 15.51 -25.37
C PRO A 181 -0.18 16.13 -26.65
N THR A 182 1.06 16.63 -26.70
CA THR A 182 1.62 17.22 -27.93
C THR A 182 2.48 16.17 -28.63
N ASN A 183 2.48 16.18 -29.96
CA ASN A 183 3.20 15.20 -30.79
C ASN A 183 2.75 13.74 -30.58
N ALA A 184 1.47 13.53 -30.26
CA ALA A 184 0.91 12.20 -30.05
C ALA A 184 0.50 11.48 -31.34
N VAL A 185 0.82 12.04 -32.51
CA VAL A 185 0.42 11.52 -33.81
C VAL A 185 1.63 10.98 -34.55
N THR A 186 1.52 9.78 -35.09
CA THR A 186 2.51 9.20 -36.00
C THR A 186 1.91 9.03 -37.39
N LEU A 187 2.74 9.14 -38.41
CA LEU A 187 2.36 8.97 -39.80
C LEU A 187 3.36 8.03 -40.46
N ASP A 188 2.82 7.03 -41.14
CA ASP A 188 3.57 6.11 -41.99
C ASP A 188 2.88 6.04 -43.34
N ILE A 189 3.65 6.22 -44.42
CA ILE A 189 3.12 6.22 -45.79
C ILE A 189 3.92 5.18 -46.58
N VAL A 190 3.22 4.13 -47.01
CA VAL A 190 3.79 3.05 -47.79
C VAL A 190 3.13 3.01 -49.16
N ARG A 191 3.94 2.92 -50.22
CA ARG A 191 3.45 2.69 -51.57
C ARG A 191 3.15 1.20 -51.76
N GLU A 192 1.93 0.89 -52.16
CA GLU A 192 1.49 -0.46 -52.54
C GLU A 192 0.96 -0.41 -53.99
N GLY A 193 1.88 -0.56 -54.95
CA GLY A 193 1.56 -0.47 -56.38
C GLY A 193 1.08 0.93 -56.78
N LEU A 194 -0.14 1.02 -57.31
CA LEU A 194 -0.80 2.28 -57.70
C LEU A 194 -1.52 2.98 -56.53
N ARG A 195 -1.41 2.44 -55.30
CA ARG A 195 -2.03 2.98 -54.10
C ARG A 195 -0.98 3.42 -53.08
N ALA A 196 -1.36 4.38 -52.25
CA ALA A 196 -0.63 4.80 -51.07
C ALA A 196 -1.44 4.38 -49.85
N LYS A 197 -0.85 3.53 -49.02
CA LYS A 197 -1.39 3.15 -47.72
C LYS A 197 -0.81 4.08 -46.67
N VAL A 198 -1.69 4.86 -46.06
CA VAL A 198 -1.34 5.84 -45.03
C VAL A 198 -1.82 5.29 -43.70
N THR A 199 -0.90 5.00 -42.79
CA THR A 199 -1.23 4.57 -41.43
C THR A 199 -0.99 5.73 -40.47
N VAL A 200 -2.05 6.17 -39.81
CA VAL A 200 -1.96 7.22 -38.78
C VAL A 200 -2.12 6.59 -37.41
N GLY A 201 -1.15 6.82 -36.53
CA GLY A 201 -1.16 6.35 -35.15
C GLY A 201 -1.46 7.46 -34.15
N ASN A 202 -2.10 7.11 -33.06
CA ASN A 202 -2.34 7.98 -31.91
C ASN A 202 -1.71 7.35 -30.67
N THR A 203 -0.68 7.95 -30.11
CA THR A 203 0.01 7.48 -28.90
C THR A 203 -0.62 8.03 -27.62
N SER A 204 -1.58 8.96 -27.73
CA SER A 204 -2.30 9.52 -26.57
C SER A 204 -3.35 8.56 -26.01
N ASN A 205 -3.78 8.83 -24.78
CA ASN A 205 -4.92 8.14 -24.15
C ASN A 205 -6.28 8.73 -24.56
N LEU A 206 -6.32 9.70 -25.48
CA LEU A 206 -7.54 10.40 -25.89
C LEU A 206 -7.98 9.92 -27.27
N ARG A 207 -9.29 9.91 -27.51
CA ARG A 207 -9.83 9.71 -28.87
C ARG A 207 -9.55 10.97 -29.68
N ALA A 208 -8.98 10.81 -30.87
CA ALA A 208 -8.58 11.92 -31.70
C ALA A 208 -9.40 11.98 -32.99
N GLN A 209 -9.83 13.18 -33.36
CA GLN A 209 -10.37 13.51 -34.67
C GLN A 209 -9.24 14.09 -35.52
N CYS A 210 -8.96 13.44 -36.64
CA CYS A 210 -7.83 13.76 -37.50
C CYS A 210 -8.30 14.23 -38.87
N THR A 211 -7.59 15.22 -39.41
CA THR A 211 -7.74 15.66 -40.79
C THR A 211 -6.46 15.36 -41.55
N TYR A 212 -6.57 14.50 -42.56
CA TYR A 212 -5.55 14.26 -43.56
C TYR A 212 -5.70 15.28 -44.68
N ASN A 213 -4.63 15.97 -45.05
CA ASN A 213 -4.57 16.83 -46.23
C ASN A 213 -3.34 16.49 -47.04
N ALA A 214 -3.49 16.26 -48.34
CA ALA A 214 -2.39 16.07 -49.28
C ALA A 214 -2.50 17.09 -50.40
N THR A 215 -1.44 17.87 -50.59
CA THR A 215 -1.35 18.89 -51.65
C THR A 215 -0.12 18.63 -52.49
N GLU A 216 -0.28 18.64 -53.82
CA GLU A 216 0.85 18.49 -54.73
C GLU A 216 1.72 19.76 -54.72
N VAL A 217 3.03 19.58 -54.64
CA VAL A 217 4.01 20.65 -54.39
C VAL A 217 4.08 21.66 -55.55
N ASN A 218 3.88 21.22 -56.80
CA ASN A 218 3.92 22.07 -57.98
C ASN A 218 2.54 22.66 -58.37
N GLY A 219 1.49 22.42 -57.57
CA GLY A 219 0.14 22.96 -57.77
C GLY A 219 -0.65 22.36 -58.93
N LEU A 220 -0.20 21.25 -59.52
CA LEU A 220 -0.85 20.60 -60.67
C LEU A 220 -1.69 19.37 -60.28
N GLY A 221 -1.50 18.84 -59.06
CA GLY A 221 -2.26 17.71 -58.53
C GLY A 221 -3.57 18.12 -57.85
N ILE A 222 -4.54 17.20 -57.80
CA ILE A 222 -5.80 17.38 -57.07
C ILE A 222 -5.53 17.26 -55.57
N PRO A 223 -5.87 18.27 -54.75
CA PRO A 223 -5.72 18.18 -53.30
C PRO A 223 -6.71 17.16 -52.73
N VAL A 224 -6.25 16.35 -51.78
CA VAL A 224 -7.09 15.35 -51.10
C VAL A 224 -7.20 15.73 -49.64
N SER A 225 -8.43 15.84 -49.14
CA SER A 225 -8.71 16.08 -47.72
C SER A 225 -9.68 15.02 -47.21
N ARG A 226 -9.39 14.45 -46.03
CA ARG A 226 -10.25 13.44 -45.40
C ARG A 226 -10.22 13.58 -43.88
N GLU A 227 -11.42 13.55 -43.29
CA GLU A 227 -11.61 13.48 -41.85
C GLU A 227 -11.82 12.02 -41.42
N PHE A 228 -11.25 11.65 -40.28
CA PHE A 228 -11.35 10.32 -39.71
C PHE A 228 -11.05 10.36 -38.21
N GLU A 229 -11.40 9.30 -37.47
CA GLU A 229 -11.10 9.18 -36.05
C GLU A 229 -10.05 8.12 -35.79
N VAL A 230 -9.19 8.37 -34.81
CA VAL A 230 -8.21 7.40 -34.30
C VAL A 230 -8.48 7.16 -32.82
N ASN A 231 -8.68 5.89 -32.46
CA ASN A 231 -8.90 5.47 -31.08
C ASN A 231 -7.66 5.75 -30.21
N PRO A 232 -7.83 5.90 -28.88
CA PRO A 232 -6.70 5.99 -27.94
C PRO A 232 -5.70 4.85 -28.14
N LYS A 233 -4.40 5.16 -28.19
CA LYS A 233 -3.32 4.17 -28.39
C LYS A 233 -3.51 3.27 -29.62
N GLY A 234 -4.27 3.73 -30.62
CA GLY A 234 -4.66 2.97 -31.79
C GLY A 234 -4.03 3.48 -33.08
N THR A 235 -4.28 2.77 -34.17
CA THR A 235 -3.91 3.17 -35.53
C THR A 235 -5.12 3.11 -36.45
N THR A 236 -5.11 3.89 -37.51
CA THR A 236 -6.15 3.87 -38.55
C THR A 236 -5.49 3.86 -39.93
N PRO A 237 -5.70 2.79 -40.73
CA PRO A 237 -5.23 2.75 -42.11
C PRO A 237 -6.19 3.51 -43.03
N LEU A 238 -5.62 4.29 -43.94
CA LEU A 238 -6.30 5.01 -45.00
C LEU A 238 -5.67 4.61 -46.33
N GLU A 239 -6.48 4.45 -47.36
CA GLU A 239 -6.01 4.16 -48.72
C GLU A 239 -6.29 5.34 -49.64
N PHE A 240 -5.27 5.75 -50.39
CA PHE A 240 -5.34 6.79 -51.41
C PHE A 240 -4.67 6.33 -52.71
N ALA A 241 -4.91 7.04 -53.81
CA ALA A 241 -4.14 6.83 -55.03
C ALA A 241 -2.69 7.29 -54.81
N ALA A 242 -1.71 6.54 -55.31
CA ALA A 242 -0.32 6.96 -55.24
C ALA A 242 -0.06 8.13 -56.22
N PRO A 243 0.86 9.06 -55.90
CA PRO A 243 1.29 10.09 -56.83
C PRO A 243 1.83 9.47 -58.13
N LEU A 244 1.43 10.07 -59.27
CA LEU A 244 1.95 9.71 -60.59
C LEU A 244 3.45 10.04 -60.68
N PRO A 245 4.23 9.31 -61.51
CA PRO A 245 5.66 9.58 -61.70
C PRO A 245 5.98 11.07 -61.91
N GLY A 246 7.01 11.57 -61.22
CA GLY A 246 7.38 12.99 -61.17
C GLY A 246 6.53 13.90 -60.26
N GLN A 247 5.52 13.39 -59.56
CA GLN A 247 4.72 14.18 -58.61
C GLN A 247 5.17 13.98 -57.16
N THR A 248 5.17 15.08 -56.40
CA THR A 248 5.42 15.07 -54.95
C THR A 248 4.24 15.71 -54.26
N TYR A 249 3.70 15.02 -53.24
CA TYR A 249 2.65 15.53 -52.39
C TYR A 249 3.20 15.82 -51.00
N THR A 250 2.92 17.01 -50.49
CA THR A 250 3.08 17.30 -49.07
C THR A 250 1.83 16.83 -48.35
N VAL A 251 2.01 15.83 -47.50
CA VAL A 251 0.95 15.27 -46.66
C VAL A 251 1.04 15.89 -45.27
N VAL A 252 -0.07 16.42 -44.79
CA VAL A 252 -0.22 16.98 -43.45
C VAL A 252 -1.38 16.27 -42.76
N VAL A 253 -1.09 15.63 -41.63
CA VAL A 253 -2.11 15.08 -40.72
C VAL A 253 -2.10 15.90 -39.45
N ALA A 254 -3.24 16.50 -39.12
CA ALA A 254 -3.45 17.21 -37.85
C ALA A 254 -4.58 16.51 -37.08
N CYS A 255 -4.33 16.18 -35.81
CA CYS A 255 -5.31 15.53 -34.96
C CYS A 255 -5.63 16.39 -33.74
N ARG A 256 -6.92 16.47 -33.41
CA ARG A 256 -7.43 17.15 -32.22
C ARG A 256 -8.18 16.18 -31.33
N ALA A 257 -8.14 16.39 -30.03
CA ALA A 257 -8.91 15.61 -29.08
C ALA A 257 -9.58 16.53 -28.07
N ASP A 258 -10.67 16.05 -27.46
CA ASP A 258 -11.24 16.72 -26.29
C ASP A 258 -10.37 16.43 -25.08
N PHE A 259 -10.04 17.50 -24.37
CA PHE A 259 -9.17 17.45 -23.23
C PHE A 259 -9.61 18.49 -22.22
N ASN A 260 -10.09 18.03 -21.06
CA ASN A 260 -10.64 18.90 -20.02
C ASN A 260 -11.75 19.84 -20.56
N GLY A 261 -12.56 19.36 -21.51
CA GLY A 261 -13.65 20.11 -22.15
C GLY A 261 -13.20 21.14 -23.20
N GLN A 262 -11.91 21.15 -23.56
CA GLN A 262 -11.36 21.96 -24.62
C GLN A 262 -10.88 21.07 -25.78
N ASN A 263 -11.22 21.45 -27.01
CA ASN A 263 -10.70 20.80 -28.20
C ASN A 263 -9.28 21.30 -28.48
N VAL A 264 -8.29 20.43 -28.27
CA VAL A 264 -6.86 20.76 -28.38
C VAL A 264 -6.19 19.94 -29.47
N GLU A 265 -5.24 20.55 -30.19
CA GLU A 265 -4.43 19.83 -31.18
C GLU A 265 -3.40 18.95 -30.47
N ILE A 266 -3.54 17.63 -30.61
CA ILE A 266 -2.69 16.66 -29.92
C ILE A 266 -1.45 16.26 -30.75
N GLY A 267 -1.45 16.60 -32.02
CA GLY A 267 -0.30 16.37 -32.88
C GLY A 267 -0.56 16.75 -34.32
N ARG A 268 0.50 17.19 -34.98
CA ARG A 268 0.53 17.48 -36.40
C ARG A 268 1.82 16.94 -36.98
N VAL A 269 1.70 16.17 -38.05
CA VAL A 269 2.81 15.56 -38.75
C VAL A 269 2.72 15.93 -40.21
N GLN A 270 3.86 16.32 -40.77
CA GLN A 270 3.99 16.64 -42.19
C GLN A 270 5.06 15.73 -42.78
N GLN A 271 4.76 15.14 -43.92
CA GLN A 271 5.68 14.28 -44.65
C GLN A 271 5.48 14.48 -46.15
N ASP A 272 6.58 14.65 -46.88
CA ASP A 272 6.55 14.66 -48.33
C ASP A 272 6.58 13.23 -48.85
N PHE A 273 5.70 12.95 -49.81
CA PHE A 273 5.56 11.65 -50.44
C PHE A 273 5.63 11.82 -51.95
N SER A 274 6.73 11.35 -52.55
CA SER A 274 6.99 11.45 -53.98
C SER A 274 6.86 10.12 -54.70
N SER A 275 6.77 10.20 -56.02
CA SER A 275 6.76 9.07 -56.93
C SER A 275 8.13 8.79 -57.55
N PHE A 276 9.18 8.73 -56.74
CA PHE A 276 10.58 8.61 -57.18
C PHE A 276 11.12 9.82 -57.97
#